data_AF-A0A359LQU4-F1
#
_entry.id   AF-A0A359LQU4-F1
#
_cell.length_a   1.000
_cell.length_b   1.000
_cell.length_c   1.000
_cell.angle_alpha   90.00
_cell.angle_beta   90.00
_cell.angle_gamma   90.00
#
_symmetry.space_group_name_H-M   'P 1'
#
loop_
_entity.id
_entity.type
_entity.pdbx_description
1 polymer ?
#
loop_
_entity_poly.entity_id
_entity_poly.type
_entity_poly.pdbx_seq_one_letter_code
_entity_poly.pdbx_strand_id
1 'polypeptide(L)'
;MLAYRLSFLTLLAAATAAGQGVMPEWEVRKAMDETIARLKRIPPILKQAQPQEWVEKGAPDAYVRQFQASLDQLDYAARAADALGARPEKVTRAMETFFRMEAVHAMLHSFSEGVRRYQNPSLADLLLSLVNESVQDRERVRQYMIDLADAREKEFEVADREAQRCRQNLSRQPVPQAPRRAPEAKPAAGTKGAEK
;
A
#
# COMPACT_ATOMS: atom_id res chain seq x y z
N MET A 1 -24.67 44.73 43.95
CA MET A 1 -24.37 44.93 42.53
C MET A 1 -23.46 43.82 42.06
N LEU A 2 -23.87 43.13 41.00
CA LEU A 2 -23.29 41.90 40.45
C LEU A 2 -21.87 42.10 39.91
N ALA A 3 -21.01 41.09 40.10
CA ALA A 3 -19.94 40.77 39.14
C ALA A 3 -19.46 39.31 39.34
N TYR A 4 -20.26 38.33 38.90
CA TYR A 4 -19.77 36.97 38.68
C TYR A 4 -19.08 36.94 37.32
N ARG A 5 -17.74 36.83 37.30
CA ARG A 5 -16.98 36.54 36.08
C ARG A 5 -16.95 35.02 35.87
N LEU A 6 -17.79 34.51 34.97
CA LEU A 6 -17.61 33.19 34.38
C LEU A 6 -16.41 33.24 33.43
N SER A 7 -15.29 32.65 33.85
CA SER A 7 -14.20 32.29 32.95
C SER A 7 -14.43 30.86 32.46
N PHE A 8 -15.05 30.72 31.29
CA PHE A 8 -15.04 29.47 30.54
C PHE A 8 -13.62 29.26 29.97
N LEU A 9 -12.84 28.38 30.61
CA LEU A 9 -11.62 27.82 30.05
C LEU A 9 -12.02 26.76 29.02
N THR A 10 -12.09 27.17 27.75
CA THR A 10 -12.13 26.26 26.60
C THR A 10 -10.84 25.44 26.60
N LEU A 11 -10.96 24.16 26.96
CA LEU A 11 -9.94 23.15 26.74
C LEU A 11 -9.78 23.00 25.21
N LEU A 12 -8.74 23.61 24.63
CA LEU A 12 -8.23 23.18 23.33
C LEU A 12 -7.57 21.82 23.57
N ALA A 13 -8.34 20.73 23.40
CA ALA A 13 -7.75 19.44 23.10
C ALA A 13 -7.13 19.56 21.71
N ALA A 14 -5.86 19.95 21.65
CA ALA A 14 -5.04 19.74 20.48
C ALA A 14 -4.90 18.22 20.32
N ALA A 15 -5.82 17.63 19.55
CA ALA A 15 -5.60 16.32 18.99
C ALA A 15 -4.31 16.42 18.17
N THR A 16 -3.23 15.86 18.69
CA THR A 16 -2.04 15.59 17.89
C THR A 16 -2.45 14.56 16.85
N ALA A 17 -2.88 15.05 15.68
CA ALA A 17 -2.77 14.28 14.45
C ALA A 17 -1.27 14.14 14.14
N ALA A 18 -0.58 13.33 14.94
CA ALA A 18 0.70 12.78 14.59
C ALA A 18 0.41 11.81 13.44
N GLY A 19 0.49 12.32 12.21
CA GLY A 19 0.74 11.44 11.07
C GLY A 19 2.05 10.73 11.38
N GLN A 20 1.96 9.51 11.90
CA GLN A 20 3.11 8.63 11.99
C GLN A 20 3.64 8.52 10.56
N GLY A 21 4.89 8.96 10.34
CA GLY A 21 5.50 8.89 9.02
C GLY A 21 5.48 7.45 8.50
N VAL A 22 5.55 7.29 7.18
CA VAL A 22 5.60 5.97 6.54
C VAL A 22 6.66 5.10 7.22
N MET A 23 6.24 3.92 7.69
CA MET A 23 7.12 2.95 8.33
C MET A 23 8.36 2.72 7.45
N PRO A 24 9.58 2.81 8.01
CA PRO A 24 10.79 2.66 7.23
C PRO A 24 10.89 1.26 6.64
N GLU A 25 11.47 1.16 5.44
CA GLU A 25 11.46 -0.09 4.66
C GLU A 25 12.05 -1.31 5.39
N TRP A 26 13.08 -1.11 6.23
CA TRP A 26 13.68 -2.20 7.00
C TRP A 26 12.72 -2.76 8.05
N GLU A 27 11.84 -1.91 8.60
CA GLU A 27 10.82 -2.30 9.56
C GLU A 27 9.68 -3.02 8.85
N VAL A 28 9.32 -2.60 7.64
CA VAL A 28 8.39 -3.33 6.76
C VAL A 28 8.90 -4.74 6.47
N ARG A 29 10.18 -4.87 6.08
CA ARG A 29 10.81 -6.17 5.83
C ARG A 29 10.72 -7.08 7.05
N LYS A 30 11.14 -6.58 8.21
CA LYS A 30 11.05 -7.33 9.47
C LYS A 30 9.62 -7.74 9.81
N ALA A 31 8.66 -6.83 9.68
CA ALA A 31 7.26 -7.13 9.93
C ALA A 31 6.73 -8.23 9.01
N MET A 32 7.12 -8.22 7.72
CA MET A 32 6.72 -9.26 6.77
C MET A 32 7.38 -10.60 7.05
N ASP A 33 8.65 -10.64 7.46
CA ASP A 33 9.31 -11.87 7.91
C ASP A 33 8.58 -12.51 9.09
N GLU A 34 8.17 -11.69 10.06
CA GLU A 34 7.40 -12.14 11.22
C GLU A 34 6.00 -12.65 10.83
N THR A 35 5.31 -11.97 9.91
CA THR A 35 4.02 -12.43 9.38
C THR A 35 4.16 -13.75 8.64
N ILE A 36 5.18 -13.91 7.80
CA ILE A 36 5.48 -15.18 7.11
C ILE A 36 5.74 -16.29 8.12
N ALA A 37 6.53 -16.01 9.17
CA ALA A 37 6.82 -16.97 10.22
C ALA A 37 5.56 -17.42 10.96
N ARG A 38 4.62 -16.51 11.22
CA ARG A 38 3.31 -16.84 11.82
C ARG A 38 2.43 -17.67 10.88
N LEU A 39 2.30 -17.26 9.61
CA LEU A 39 1.52 -18.00 8.61
C LEU A 39 2.03 -19.44 8.44
N LYS A 40 3.35 -19.66 8.47
CA LYS A 40 3.97 -20.98 8.37
C LYS A 40 3.66 -21.93 9.54
N ARG A 41 3.15 -21.42 10.68
CA ARG A 41 2.73 -22.25 11.82
C ARG A 41 1.35 -22.88 11.63
N ILE A 42 0.52 -22.34 10.73
CA ILE A 42 -0.87 -22.77 10.55
C ILE A 42 -0.98 -24.11 9.79
N PRO A 43 -0.28 -24.34 8.65
CA PRO A 43 -0.45 -25.56 7.87
C PRO A 43 -0.26 -26.87 8.64
N PRO A 44 0.72 -27.03 9.56
CA PRO A 44 0.86 -28.25 10.35
C PRO A 44 -0.36 -28.54 11.24
N ILE A 45 -1.01 -27.51 11.77
CA ILE A 45 -2.22 -27.65 12.59
C ILE A 45 -3.43 -27.92 11.71
N LEU A 46 -3.55 -27.19 10.61
CA LEU A 46 -4.63 -27.37 9.64
C LEU A 46 -4.65 -28.81 9.10
N LYS A 47 -3.48 -29.39 8.80
CA LYS A 47 -3.33 -30.77 8.31
C LYS A 47 -3.74 -31.86 9.32
N GLN A 48 -3.98 -31.52 10.57
CA GLN A 48 -4.61 -32.45 11.54
C GLN A 48 -6.10 -32.62 11.25
N ALA A 49 -6.72 -31.66 10.53
CA ALA A 49 -8.03 -31.85 9.96
C ALA A 49 -7.97 -32.95 8.88
N GLN A 50 -8.92 -33.87 8.93
CA GLN A 50 -9.02 -34.99 7.97
C GLN A 50 -10.37 -34.95 7.23
N PRO A 51 -10.58 -33.99 6.32
CA PRO A 51 -11.86 -33.82 5.61
C PRO A 51 -12.32 -35.06 4.86
N GLN A 52 -11.38 -35.88 4.36
CA GLN A 52 -11.71 -37.14 3.69
C GLN A 52 -12.47 -38.09 4.62
N GLU A 53 -12.04 -38.23 5.87
CA GLU A 53 -12.75 -39.05 6.86
C GLU A 53 -14.12 -38.46 7.22
N TRP A 54 -14.28 -37.13 7.14
CA TRP A 54 -15.56 -36.49 7.37
C TRP A 54 -16.54 -36.85 6.25
N VAL A 55 -16.08 -36.86 5.00
CA VAL A 55 -16.88 -37.26 3.83
C VAL A 55 -17.31 -38.71 3.91
N GLU A 56 -16.41 -39.61 4.32
CA GLU A 56 -16.74 -41.02 4.59
C GLU A 56 -17.83 -41.18 5.65
N LYS A 57 -17.92 -40.21 6.58
CA LYS A 57 -18.95 -40.14 7.64
C LYS A 57 -20.18 -39.31 7.22
N GLY A 58 -20.31 -38.92 5.95
CA GLY A 58 -21.47 -38.24 5.39
C GLY A 58 -21.37 -36.70 5.33
N ALA A 59 -20.20 -36.12 5.54
CA ALA A 59 -19.98 -34.69 5.29
C ALA A 59 -19.96 -34.36 3.78
N PRO A 60 -20.35 -33.14 3.37
CA PRO A 60 -20.18 -32.68 1.99
C PRO A 60 -18.72 -32.73 1.51
N ASP A 61 -18.53 -33.15 0.26
CA ASP A 61 -17.23 -33.17 -0.44
C ASP A 61 -16.57 -31.78 -0.52
N ALA A 62 -17.36 -30.71 -0.43
CA ALA A 62 -16.92 -29.32 -0.39
C ALA A 62 -15.86 -29.06 0.69
N TYR A 63 -15.87 -29.79 1.82
CA TYR A 63 -14.85 -29.63 2.86
C TYR A 63 -13.45 -30.04 2.42
N VAL A 64 -13.32 -31.02 1.52
CA VAL A 64 -12.02 -31.41 0.95
C VAL A 64 -11.47 -30.27 0.09
N ARG A 65 -12.32 -29.65 -0.74
CA ARG A 65 -11.93 -28.49 -1.56
C ARG A 65 -11.59 -27.27 -0.69
N GLN A 66 -12.38 -27.02 0.35
CA GLN A 66 -12.14 -25.90 1.27
C GLN A 66 -10.84 -26.06 2.05
N PHE A 67 -10.51 -27.29 2.46
CA PHE A 67 -9.23 -27.59 3.09
C PHE A 67 -8.04 -27.28 2.18
N GLN A 68 -8.08 -27.75 0.92
CA GLN A 68 -7.02 -27.45 -0.04
C GLN A 68 -6.94 -25.95 -0.33
N ALA A 69 -8.08 -25.28 -0.53
CA ALA A 69 -8.13 -23.84 -0.73
C ALA A 69 -7.55 -23.07 0.46
N SER A 70 -7.76 -23.54 1.70
CA SER A 70 -7.17 -22.93 2.90
C SER A 70 -5.64 -23.03 2.91
N LEU A 71 -5.09 -24.18 2.53
CA LEU A 71 -3.64 -24.36 2.39
C LEU A 71 -3.07 -23.45 1.30
N ASP A 72 -3.76 -23.34 0.17
CA ASP A 72 -3.33 -22.49 -0.93
C ASP A 72 -3.38 -21.00 -0.54
N GLN A 73 -4.42 -20.56 0.18
CA GLN A 73 -4.51 -19.17 0.67
C GLN A 73 -3.37 -18.82 1.63
N LEU A 74 -2.97 -19.74 2.51
CA LEU A 74 -1.83 -19.53 3.41
C LEU A 74 -0.53 -19.32 2.63
N ASP A 75 -0.31 -20.10 1.57
CA ASP A 75 0.86 -19.96 0.70
C ASP A 75 0.82 -18.66 -0.13
N TYR A 76 -0.35 -18.29 -0.67
CA TYR A 76 -0.54 -17.01 -1.35
C TYR A 76 -0.28 -15.81 -0.42
N ALA A 77 -0.75 -15.86 0.82
CA ALA A 77 -0.51 -14.80 1.80
C ALA A 77 0.98 -14.69 2.16
N ALA A 78 1.68 -15.82 2.37
CA ALA A 78 3.11 -15.81 2.63
C ALA A 78 3.91 -15.21 1.47
N ARG A 79 3.56 -15.56 0.21
CA ARG A 79 4.20 -14.98 -0.99
C ARG A 79 3.90 -13.49 -1.16
N ALA A 80 2.68 -13.05 -0.84
CA ALA A 80 2.35 -11.63 -0.91
C ALA A 80 3.14 -10.82 0.13
N ALA A 81 3.24 -11.33 1.36
CA ALA A 81 4.07 -10.73 2.41
C ALA A 81 5.55 -10.65 2.00
N ASP A 82 6.11 -11.71 1.42
CA ASP A 82 7.47 -11.74 0.88
C ASP A 82 7.67 -10.69 -0.23
N ALA A 83 6.73 -10.62 -1.17
CA ALA A 83 6.75 -9.64 -2.25
C ALA A 83 6.66 -8.19 -1.76
N LEU A 84 5.90 -7.94 -0.68
CA LEU A 84 5.84 -6.63 -0.01
C LEU A 84 7.15 -6.31 0.70
N GLY A 85 7.76 -7.27 1.40
CA GLY A 85 9.07 -7.09 2.01
C GLY A 85 10.16 -6.74 0.97
N ALA A 86 10.10 -7.37 -0.20
CA ALA A 86 11.03 -7.10 -1.30
C ALA A 86 10.81 -5.73 -1.98
N ARG A 87 9.57 -5.22 -1.99
CA ARG A 87 9.18 -3.96 -2.63
C ARG A 87 8.23 -3.15 -1.75
N PRO A 88 8.71 -2.65 -0.59
CA PRO A 88 7.88 -1.96 0.40
C PRO A 88 7.27 -0.67 -0.16
N GLU A 89 7.95 -0.04 -1.11
CA GLU A 89 7.58 1.25 -1.68
C GLU A 89 6.33 1.21 -2.60
N LYS A 90 5.78 0.01 -2.86
CA LYS A 90 4.64 -0.24 -3.75
C LYS A 90 3.33 -0.38 -2.98
N VAL A 91 2.44 0.62 -3.09
CA VAL A 91 1.07 0.59 -2.53
C VAL A 91 0.30 -0.65 -3.00
N THR A 92 0.45 -1.04 -4.27
CA THR A 92 -0.22 -2.23 -4.82
C THR A 92 0.23 -3.53 -4.16
N ARG A 93 1.48 -3.62 -3.68
CA ARG A 93 1.94 -4.77 -2.90
C ARG A 93 1.35 -4.77 -1.50
N ALA A 94 1.27 -3.60 -0.85
CA ALA A 94 0.63 -3.50 0.46
C ALA A 94 -0.84 -3.92 0.39
N MET A 95 -1.55 -3.47 -0.64
CA MET A 95 -2.94 -3.83 -0.92
C MET A 95 -3.12 -5.33 -1.21
N GLU A 96 -2.28 -5.91 -2.06
CA GLU A 96 -2.31 -7.35 -2.33
C GLU A 96 -2.12 -8.17 -1.04
N THR A 97 -1.11 -7.82 -0.24
CA THR A 97 -0.84 -8.50 1.04
C THR A 97 -2.02 -8.40 1.99
N PHE A 98 -2.61 -7.21 2.15
CA PHE A 98 -3.79 -7.01 2.98
C PHE A 98 -4.95 -7.93 2.56
N PHE A 99 -5.30 -7.97 1.27
CA PHE A 99 -6.40 -8.80 0.80
C PHE A 99 -6.12 -10.30 0.90
N ARG A 100 -4.87 -10.74 0.75
CA ARG A 100 -4.50 -12.14 0.96
C ARG A 100 -4.64 -12.55 2.42
N MET A 101 -4.27 -11.68 3.35
CA MET A 101 -4.47 -11.93 4.78
C MET A 101 -5.95 -12.01 5.13
N GLU A 102 -6.79 -11.14 4.54
CA GLU A 102 -8.25 -11.21 4.69
C GLU A 102 -8.84 -12.52 4.16
N ALA A 103 -8.38 -12.98 3.00
CA ALA A 103 -8.83 -14.23 2.42
C ALA A 103 -8.48 -15.43 3.32
N VAL A 104 -7.28 -15.45 3.92
CA VAL A 104 -6.88 -16.47 4.90
C VAL A 104 -7.81 -16.46 6.12
N HIS A 105 -8.08 -15.28 6.69
CA HIS A 105 -8.94 -15.15 7.87
C HIS A 105 -10.36 -15.68 7.58
N ALA A 106 -10.97 -15.22 6.49
CA ALA A 106 -12.31 -15.65 6.10
C ALA A 106 -12.39 -17.16 5.84
N MET A 107 -11.40 -17.71 5.12
CA MET A 107 -11.38 -19.12 4.75
C MET A 107 -11.21 -20.03 5.96
N LEU A 108 -10.25 -19.71 6.84
CA LEU A 108 -9.98 -20.51 8.04
C LEU A 108 -11.12 -20.40 9.05
N HIS A 109 -11.74 -19.24 9.22
CA HIS A 109 -12.92 -19.12 10.06
C HIS A 109 -14.06 -20.01 9.56
N SER A 110 -14.32 -20.02 8.25
CA SER A 110 -15.34 -20.89 7.66
C SER A 110 -14.99 -22.38 7.81
N PHE A 111 -13.72 -22.75 7.60
CA PHE A 111 -13.29 -24.15 7.68
C PHE A 111 -13.32 -24.68 9.12
N SER A 112 -13.01 -23.84 10.11
CA SER A 112 -13.07 -24.18 11.53
C SER A 112 -14.46 -24.62 11.99
N GLU A 113 -15.54 -24.12 11.39
CA GLU A 113 -16.89 -24.60 11.68
C GLU A 113 -17.08 -26.06 11.22
N GLY A 114 -16.46 -26.46 10.10
CA GLY A 114 -16.40 -27.85 9.66
C GLY A 114 -15.60 -28.73 10.64
N VAL A 115 -14.43 -28.26 11.07
CA VAL A 115 -13.59 -28.95 12.07
C VAL A 115 -14.38 -29.20 13.37
N ARG A 116 -15.09 -28.19 13.86
CA ARG A 116 -15.90 -28.27 15.08
C ARG A 116 -17.03 -29.29 14.94
N ARG A 117 -17.66 -29.36 13.76
CA ARG A 117 -18.80 -30.26 13.51
C ARG A 117 -18.40 -31.72 13.30
N TYR A 118 -17.31 -31.98 12.59
CA TYR A 118 -17.00 -33.32 12.10
C TYR A 118 -15.79 -34.00 12.75
N GLN A 119 -15.04 -33.28 13.59
CA GLN A 119 -13.84 -33.85 14.21
C GLN A 119 -13.68 -33.46 15.68
N ASN A 120 -13.17 -32.26 15.96
CA ASN A 120 -12.77 -31.86 17.30
C ASN A 120 -12.91 -30.34 17.48
N PRO A 121 -13.84 -29.87 18.34
CA PRO A 121 -13.99 -28.46 18.69
C PRO A 121 -12.70 -27.79 19.16
N SER A 122 -11.85 -28.49 19.93
CA SER A 122 -10.58 -27.93 20.42
C SER A 122 -9.57 -27.68 19.30
N LEU A 123 -9.60 -28.48 18.23
CA LEU A 123 -8.77 -28.22 17.04
C LEU A 123 -9.27 -26.97 16.30
N ALA A 124 -10.59 -26.79 16.20
CA ALA A 124 -11.18 -25.58 15.63
C ALA A 124 -10.78 -24.33 16.43
N ASP A 125 -10.86 -24.39 17.76
CA ASP A 125 -10.50 -23.27 18.63
C ASP A 125 -9.00 -22.94 18.56
N LEU A 126 -8.14 -23.96 18.44
CA LEU A 126 -6.70 -23.76 18.21
C LEU A 126 -6.43 -23.06 16.86
N LEU A 127 -7.10 -23.49 15.79
CA LEU A 127 -6.98 -22.83 14.48
C LEU A 127 -7.43 -21.37 14.53
N LEU A 128 -8.55 -21.10 15.20
CA LEU A 128 -9.06 -19.73 15.37
C LEU A 128 -8.12 -18.87 16.22
N SER A 129 -7.50 -19.41 17.27
CA SER A 129 -6.50 -18.70 18.06
C SER A 129 -5.33 -18.24 17.21
N LEU A 130 -4.76 -19.13 16.39
CA LEU A 130 -3.62 -18.82 15.52
C LEU A 130 -3.97 -17.74 14.47
N VAL A 131 -5.20 -17.78 13.95
CA VAL A 131 -5.68 -16.77 13.01
C VAL A 131 -5.88 -15.42 13.70
N ASN A 132 -6.46 -15.41 14.91
CA ASN A 132 -6.69 -14.19 15.68
C ASN A 132 -5.39 -13.50 16.11
N GLU A 133 -4.32 -14.25 16.36
CA GLU A 133 -2.98 -13.70 16.61
C GLU A 133 -2.46 -12.85 15.43
N SER A 134 -2.92 -13.12 14.20
CA SER A 134 -2.50 -12.40 12.98
C SER A 134 -3.30 -11.13 12.68
N VAL A 135 -4.36 -10.82 13.44
CA VAL A 135 -5.19 -9.62 13.21
C VAL A 135 -4.38 -8.34 13.31
N GLN A 136 -3.44 -8.27 14.25
CA GLN A 136 -2.57 -7.10 14.42
C GLN A 136 -1.63 -6.89 13.23
N ASP A 137 -1.20 -7.98 12.57
CA ASP A 137 -0.38 -7.87 11.36
C ASP A 137 -1.17 -7.29 10.21
N ARG A 138 -2.42 -7.74 10.06
CA ARG A 138 -3.31 -7.23 9.02
C ARG A 138 -3.55 -5.73 9.21
N GLU A 139 -3.86 -5.31 10.43
CA GLU A 139 -4.06 -3.89 10.73
C GLU A 139 -2.79 -3.07 10.49
N ARG A 140 -1.62 -3.62 10.80
CA ARG A 140 -0.33 -2.99 10.47
C ARG A 140 -0.17 -2.78 8.96
N VAL A 141 -0.47 -3.80 8.13
CA VAL A 141 -0.41 -3.68 6.67
C VAL A 141 -1.44 -2.68 6.15
N ARG A 142 -2.66 -2.66 6.72
CA ARG A 142 -3.70 -1.70 6.37
C ARG A 142 -3.24 -0.27 6.62
N GLN A 143 -2.68 0.00 7.80
CA GLN A 143 -2.19 1.32 8.15
C GLN A 143 -1.02 1.72 7.25
N TYR A 144 -0.06 0.81 7.04
CA TYR A 144 1.07 1.05 6.15
C TYR A 144 0.64 1.40 4.71
N MET A 145 -0.36 0.70 4.17
CA MET A 145 -0.92 0.99 2.85
C MET A 145 -1.49 2.41 2.76
N ILE A 146 -2.23 2.86 3.79
CA ILE A 146 -2.80 4.21 3.87
C ILE A 146 -1.68 5.24 3.94
N ASP A 147 -0.74 5.07 4.87
CA ASP A 147 0.36 6.03 5.07
C ASP A 147 1.22 6.15 3.79
N LEU A 148 1.49 5.03 3.13
CA LEU A 148 2.25 5.00 1.89
C LEU A 148 1.50 5.69 0.74
N ALA A 149 0.19 5.48 0.62
CA ALA A 149 -0.63 6.16 -0.37
C ALA A 149 -0.62 7.69 -0.15
N ASP A 150 -0.88 8.13 1.08
CA ASP A 150 -0.84 9.54 1.47
C ASP A 150 0.52 10.19 1.18
N ALA A 151 1.62 9.48 1.43
CA ALA A 151 2.95 9.96 1.11
C ALA A 151 3.17 10.12 -0.40
N ARG A 152 2.73 9.17 -1.22
CA ARG A 152 2.83 9.25 -2.68
C ARG A 152 1.99 10.38 -3.25
N GLU A 153 0.79 10.60 -2.73
CA GLU A 153 -0.05 11.72 -3.15
C GLU A 153 0.62 13.07 -2.90
N LYS A 154 1.23 13.26 -1.72
CA LYS A 154 2.00 14.47 -1.39
C LYS A 154 3.22 14.64 -2.29
N GLU A 155 3.95 13.57 -2.58
CA GLU A 155 5.09 13.60 -3.51
C GLU A 155 4.66 14.03 -4.92
N PHE A 156 3.52 13.52 -5.41
CA PHE A 156 2.99 13.92 -6.71
C PHE A 156 2.51 15.37 -6.75
N GLU A 157 1.91 15.88 -5.68
CA GLU A 157 1.52 17.29 -5.59
C GLU A 157 2.75 18.22 -5.69
N VAL A 158 3.82 17.88 -4.97
CA VAL A 158 5.07 18.64 -5.03
C VAL A 158 5.70 18.55 -6.42
N ALA A 159 5.73 17.35 -7.01
CA ALA A 159 6.28 17.15 -8.35
C ALA A 159 5.51 17.95 -9.42
N ASP A 160 4.18 17.99 -9.35
CA ASP A 160 3.37 18.80 -10.26
C ASP A 160 3.64 20.30 -10.05
N ARG A 161 3.66 20.77 -8.79
CA ARG A 161 3.93 22.18 -8.47
C ARG A 161 5.28 22.65 -9.03
N GLU A 162 6.33 21.85 -8.85
CA GLU A 162 7.66 22.17 -9.39
C GLU A 162 7.70 22.08 -10.92
N ALA A 163 6.98 21.14 -11.53
CA ALA A 163 6.82 21.11 -12.98
C ALA A 163 6.13 22.37 -13.52
N GLN A 164 5.08 22.87 -12.85
CA GLN A 164 4.41 24.12 -13.23
C GLN A 164 5.34 25.33 -13.07
N ARG A 165 6.10 25.40 -11.97
CA ARG A 165 7.12 26.45 -11.77
C ARG A 165 8.15 26.44 -12.90
N CYS A 166 8.64 25.27 -13.30
CA CYS A 166 9.58 25.12 -14.41
C CYS A 166 8.99 25.66 -15.73
N ARG A 167 7.74 25.31 -16.04
CA ARG A 167 7.05 25.83 -17.24
C ARG A 167 6.94 27.36 -17.22
N GLN A 168 6.61 27.96 -16.07
CA GLN A 168 6.53 29.41 -15.92
C GLN A 168 7.89 30.09 -16.11
N ASN A 169 8.97 29.48 -15.63
CA ASN A 169 10.31 30.03 -15.79
C ASN A 169 10.78 29.97 -17.25
N LEU A 170 10.50 28.86 -17.95
CA LEU A 170 10.83 28.70 -19.36
C LEU A 170 10.03 29.66 -20.25
N SER A 171 8.73 29.87 -19.98
CA SER A 171 7.92 30.80 -20.78
C SER A 171 8.31 32.27 -20.60
N ARG A 172 8.97 32.61 -19.49
CA ARG A 172 9.50 33.95 -19.20
C ARG A 172 10.94 34.16 -19.67
N GLN A 173 11.61 33.13 -20.21
CA GLN A 173 12.95 33.32 -20.76
C GLN A 173 12.87 34.17 -22.05
N PRO A 174 13.64 35.27 -22.13
CA PRO A 174 13.70 36.07 -23.34
C PRO A 174 14.33 35.25 -24.48
N VAL A 175 13.71 35.29 -25.65
CA VAL A 175 14.26 34.65 -26.86
C VAL A 175 15.60 35.31 -27.19
N PRO A 176 16.68 34.54 -27.43
CA PRO A 176 17.96 35.11 -27.87
C PRO A 176 17.73 35.97 -29.11
N GLN A 177 18.13 37.25 -29.05
CA GLN A 177 18.06 38.12 -30.22
C GLN A 177 18.92 37.50 -31.32
N ALA A 178 18.32 37.19 -32.47
CA ALA A 178 19.06 36.73 -33.63
C ALA A 178 20.14 37.77 -33.97
N PRO A 179 21.38 37.36 -34.30
CA PRO A 179 22.44 38.30 -34.64
C PRO A 179 21.95 39.20 -35.78
N ARG A 180 21.98 40.52 -35.55
CA ARG A 180 21.61 41.52 -36.57
C ARG A 180 22.41 41.22 -37.83
N ARG A 181 21.73 40.81 -38.91
CA ARG A 181 22.35 40.73 -40.23
C ARG A 181 22.87 42.13 -40.57
N ALA A 182 24.16 42.20 -40.89
CA ALA A 182 24.79 43.44 -41.33
C ALA A 182 24.03 44.01 -42.54
N PRO A 183 23.81 45.33 -42.60
CA PRO A 183 23.14 45.93 -43.74
C PRO A 183 23.95 45.67 -45.02
N GLU A 184 23.31 45.08 -46.02
CA GLU A 184 23.86 44.92 -47.36
C GLU A 184 24.29 46.29 -47.90
N ALA A 185 25.57 46.41 -48.27
CA ALA A 185 26.11 47.61 -48.87
C ALA A 185 25.45 47.85 -50.23
N LYS A 186 24.81 49.02 -50.38
CA LYS A 186 24.22 49.50 -51.64
C LYS A 186 25.32 49.60 -52.71
N PRO A 187 25.13 49.07 -53.94
CA PRO A 187 26.13 49.19 -54.99
C PRO A 187 26.25 50.66 -55.44
N ALA A 188 27.50 51.13 -55.54
CA ALA A 188 27.83 52.48 -55.99
C ALA A 188 27.41 52.68 -57.45
N ALA A 189 26.66 53.77 -57.70
CA ALA A 189 26.21 54.15 -59.02
C ALA A 189 27.40 54.53 -59.93
N GLY A 190 27.41 53.93 -61.13
CA GLY A 190 28.44 54.10 -62.14
C GLY A 190 28.57 55.55 -62.63
N THR A 191 29.82 55.91 -62.86
CA THR A 191 30.29 57.09 -63.59
C THR A 191 29.68 57.12 -65.00
N LYS A 192 28.97 58.21 -65.34
CA LYS A 192 28.71 58.58 -66.74
C LYS A 192 29.72 59.64 -67.17
N GLY A 193 30.45 59.30 -68.22
CA GLY A 193 31.48 60.11 -68.86
C GLY A 193 30.95 61.34 -69.58
N ALA A 194 31.91 62.20 -69.88
CA ALA A 194 31.80 63.45 -70.60
C ALA A 194 31.61 63.27 -72.11
N GLU A 195 30.75 64.10 -72.69
CA GLU A 195 30.76 64.67 -74.05
C GLU A 195 29.82 65.89 -73.93
N LYS A 196 30.16 67.12 -74.30
CA LYS A 196 31.04 67.64 -75.34
C LYS A 196 31.45 69.08 -74.98
#